data_AF-R9PSU0-F1
#
_entry.id   AF-R9PSU0-F1
#
_cell.length_a   1.000
_cell.length_b   1.000
_cell.length_c   1.000
_cell.angle_alpha   90.00
_cell.angle_beta   90.00
_cell.angle_gamma   90.00
#
_symmetry.space_group_name_H-M   'P 1'
#
loop_
_entity.id
_entity.type
_entity.pdbx_description
1 polymer ?
#
loop_
_entity_poly.entity_id
_entity_poly.type
_entity_poly.pdbx_seq_one_letter_code
_entity_poly.pdbx_strand_id
1 'polypeptide(L)'
;PAAKSIRNVIYSRRRAFLDKVRLHKAILEENLNMRVVFAKARVDAFENINTKRYEKFTYFLDMQCPDSADILDKASNVNRFGKFEFIYSWYLLSKVNQELEDIFHIFTRFKTRMDMDVKVLAVDDFGRFEVSEIFNPGINVGLTTRRIGKLQNGSVIIDKNWSYYESRMNMTGVLIRSANVIRYPFTTSFDEYMTDPKLMKYDIYSKFHYQLFQGLVHIHGFEYNTSLPFSWFGNTSSGEDGGLAKMLWDDTIDISSAGCILRLLDSDRIDFYDYIMPYYKFRSCFFPQSRSRKAELLRSIKAV
;
A
#
# COMPACT_ATOMS: atom_id res chain seq x y z
N PRO A 1 -18.29 5.43 1.94
CA PRO A 1 -17.57 6.27 0.95
C PRO A 1 -16.29 5.54 0.49
N ALA A 2 -16.38 4.81 -0.62
CA ALA A 2 -15.24 4.08 -1.17
C ALA A 2 -14.10 5.06 -1.50
N ALA A 3 -12.92 4.81 -0.93
CA ALA A 3 -11.72 5.58 -1.25
C ALA A 3 -11.47 5.45 -2.76
N LYS A 4 -11.69 6.54 -3.51
CA LYS A 4 -11.33 6.62 -4.92
C LYS A 4 -9.79 6.60 -4.98
N SER A 5 -9.21 5.43 -5.20
CA SER A 5 -7.80 5.27 -5.51
C SER A 5 -7.49 6.00 -6.82
N ILE A 6 -6.92 7.20 -6.72
CA ILE A 6 -6.40 7.93 -7.88
C ILE A 6 -5.19 7.16 -8.39
N ARG A 7 -5.23 6.74 -9.66
CA ARG A 7 -4.14 6.01 -10.33
C ARG A 7 -3.44 6.93 -11.32
N ASN A 8 -2.14 7.18 -11.19
CA ASN A 8 -1.37 8.04 -12.10
C ASN A 8 -0.44 7.20 -13.01
N VAL A 9 -0.48 7.42 -14.33
CA VAL A 9 0.33 6.67 -15.31
C VAL A 9 1.57 7.44 -15.76
N ILE A 10 2.69 6.78 -16.08
CA ILE A 10 3.91 7.34 -16.71
C ILE A 10 4.41 6.40 -17.82
N TYR A 11 4.91 6.94 -18.95
CA TYR A 11 5.18 6.21 -20.20
C TYR A 11 6.53 6.55 -20.87
N SER A 12 7.42 5.58 -21.11
CA SER A 12 8.65 5.76 -21.91
C SER A 12 8.43 5.46 -23.41
N ARG A 13 9.03 6.23 -24.34
CA ARG A 13 8.64 6.23 -25.76
C ARG A 13 9.79 6.23 -26.78
N ARG A 14 9.73 5.33 -27.78
CA ARG A 14 10.00 5.59 -29.22
C ARG A 14 9.10 4.74 -30.17
N ARG A 15 8.96 5.25 -31.41
CA ARG A 15 8.09 4.91 -32.57
C ARG A 15 7.54 3.46 -32.70
N ALA A 16 6.24 3.26 -32.40
CA ALA A 16 5.30 2.40 -33.14
C ALA A 16 3.88 2.64 -32.58
N PHE A 17 2.99 3.27 -33.35
CA PHE A 17 1.85 4.04 -32.80
C PHE A 17 0.50 3.31 -32.81
N LEU A 18 0.30 2.22 -33.57
CA LEU A 18 -1.04 1.63 -33.75
C LEU A 18 -1.42 0.54 -32.74
N ASP A 19 -0.55 -0.44 -32.47
CA ASP A 19 -0.89 -1.56 -31.58
C ASP A 19 -0.86 -1.17 -30.10
N LYS A 20 -0.01 -0.20 -29.74
CA LYS A 20 0.15 0.32 -28.38
C LYS A 20 -1.06 1.15 -27.92
N VAL A 21 -1.78 1.82 -28.84
CA VAL A 21 -3.00 2.59 -28.52
C VAL A 21 -4.19 1.68 -28.24
N ARG A 22 -4.32 0.55 -28.95
CA ARG A 22 -5.37 -0.45 -28.67
C ARG A 22 -5.14 -1.11 -27.30
N LEU A 23 -3.90 -1.47 -27.02
CA LEU A 23 -3.51 -2.02 -25.73
C LEU A 23 -3.76 -1.03 -24.58
N HIS A 24 -3.42 0.24 -24.79
CA HIS A 24 -3.69 1.31 -23.84
C HIS A 24 -5.19 1.48 -23.57
N LYS A 25 -6.01 1.46 -24.62
CA LYS A 25 -7.47 1.55 -24.50
C LYS A 25 -8.04 0.37 -23.72
N ALA A 26 -7.60 -0.85 -24.03
CA ALA A 26 -8.02 -2.05 -23.30
C ALA A 26 -7.67 -1.98 -21.80
N ILE A 27 -6.49 -1.49 -21.44
CA ILE A 27 -6.05 -1.41 -20.04
C ILE A 27 -6.74 -0.25 -19.29
N LEU A 28 -7.11 0.83 -19.99
CA LEU A 28 -7.97 1.88 -19.43
C LEU A 28 -9.40 1.41 -19.19
N GLU A 29 -9.95 0.59 -20.08
CA GLU A 29 -11.29 0.01 -19.94
C GLU A 29 -11.39 -0.92 -18.73
N GLU A 30 -10.33 -1.65 -18.39
CA GLU A 30 -10.27 -2.47 -17.17
C GLU A 30 -10.15 -1.64 -15.88
N ASN A 31 -9.72 -0.38 -15.96
CA ASN A 31 -9.40 0.45 -14.80
C ASN A 31 -10.09 1.82 -14.89
N LEU A 32 -11.42 1.82 -14.69
CA LEU A 32 -12.33 2.97 -14.88
C LEU A 32 -12.04 4.22 -14.03
N ASN A 33 -11.10 4.18 -13.08
CA ASN A 33 -10.78 5.29 -12.17
C ASN A 33 -9.32 5.81 -12.31
N MET A 34 -8.71 5.69 -13.49
CA MET A 34 -7.33 6.14 -13.74
C MET A 34 -7.21 7.59 -14.24
N ARG A 35 -6.21 8.32 -13.74
CA ARG A 35 -5.67 9.54 -14.33
C ARG A 35 -4.40 9.19 -15.10
N VAL A 36 -4.42 9.35 -16.42
CA VAL A 36 -3.25 9.05 -17.24
C VAL A 36 -2.38 10.29 -17.35
N VAL A 37 -1.11 10.20 -16.98
CA VAL A 37 -0.12 11.25 -17.24
C VAL A 37 0.89 10.70 -18.26
N PHE A 38 1.25 11.52 -19.26
CA PHE A 38 2.24 11.14 -20.25
C PHE A 38 3.50 11.94 -19.95
N ALA A 39 4.53 11.27 -19.44
CA ALA A 39 5.83 11.87 -19.21
C ALA A 39 6.88 11.07 -19.98
N LYS A 40 7.62 11.72 -20.88
CA LYS A 40 8.78 11.11 -21.54
C LYS A 40 9.72 10.59 -20.46
N ALA A 41 9.95 9.29 -20.40
CA ALA A 41 10.85 8.74 -19.40
C ALA A 41 12.24 9.32 -19.61
N ARG A 42 12.62 10.19 -18.70
CA ARG A 42 14.01 10.50 -18.39
C ARG A 42 14.31 9.78 -17.09
N VAL A 43 15.52 9.28 -16.98
CA VAL A 43 16.05 8.60 -15.78
C VAL A 43 15.81 9.46 -14.53
N ASP A 44 15.81 10.78 -14.66
CA ASP A 44 15.65 11.78 -13.58
C ASP A 44 14.17 12.10 -13.27
N ALA A 45 13.24 11.77 -14.17
CA ALA A 45 11.82 12.03 -13.95
C ALA A 45 11.24 11.16 -12.83
N PHE A 46 11.77 9.93 -12.66
CA PHE A 46 11.27 8.96 -11.68
C PHE A 46 11.50 9.37 -10.24
N GLU A 47 12.60 10.05 -9.93
CA GLU A 47 12.91 10.51 -8.56
C GLU A 47 11.89 11.55 -8.06
N ASN A 48 11.35 12.36 -8.97
CA ASN A 48 10.44 13.45 -8.64
C ASN A 48 8.99 12.99 -8.41
N ILE A 49 8.65 11.76 -8.82
CA ILE A 49 7.32 11.19 -8.59
C ILE A 49 7.30 10.57 -7.19
N ASN A 50 6.78 11.34 -6.23
CA ASN A 50 6.72 10.98 -4.82
C ASN A 50 5.28 10.61 -4.40
N THR A 51 5.16 9.50 -3.69
CA THR A 51 3.91 8.88 -3.23
C THR A 51 3.47 9.32 -1.84
N LYS A 52 3.87 10.50 -1.35
CA LYS A 52 3.47 11.07 -0.03
C LYS A 52 1.95 11.03 0.29
N ARG A 53 1.10 10.72 -0.69
CA ARG A 53 -0.36 10.62 -0.58
C ARG A 53 -0.94 9.20 -0.68
N TYR A 54 -0.12 8.14 -0.77
CA TYR A 54 -0.59 6.76 -0.99
C TYR A 54 -1.52 6.65 -2.22
N GLU A 55 -1.24 7.44 -3.26
CA GLU A 55 -1.91 7.32 -4.55
C GLU A 55 -1.30 6.12 -5.29
N LYS A 56 -2.13 5.27 -5.90
CA LYS A 56 -1.63 4.15 -6.72
C LYS A 56 -1.05 4.73 -8.03
N PHE A 57 0.01 4.16 -8.56
CA PHE A 57 0.62 4.57 -9.82
C PHE A 57 0.73 3.36 -10.72
N THR A 58 0.63 3.57 -12.02
CA THR A 58 0.68 2.49 -13.01
C THR A 58 1.63 2.85 -14.13
N TYR A 59 2.80 2.22 -14.16
CA TYR A 59 3.82 2.49 -15.17
C TYR A 59 3.64 1.60 -16.39
N PHE A 60 3.83 2.18 -17.57
CA PHE A 60 3.94 1.43 -18.81
C PHE A 60 5.33 1.64 -19.38
N LEU A 61 6.05 0.53 -19.55
CA LEU A 61 7.41 0.56 -20.05
C LEU A 61 7.52 -0.33 -21.28
N ASP A 62 8.06 0.25 -22.35
CA ASP A 62 8.32 -0.46 -23.59
C ASP A 62 9.71 -1.09 -23.54
N MET A 63 9.80 -2.40 -23.39
CA MET A 63 11.07 -3.13 -23.21
C MET A 63 11.95 -3.10 -24.45
N GLN A 64 11.42 -2.71 -25.61
CA GLN A 64 12.21 -2.51 -26.83
C GLN A 64 13.01 -1.20 -26.81
N CYS A 65 12.74 -0.30 -25.88
CA CYS A 65 13.53 0.93 -25.74
C CYS A 65 14.88 0.60 -25.05
N PRO A 66 16.02 1.08 -25.59
CA PRO A 66 17.35 0.82 -25.01
C PRO A 66 17.46 1.22 -23.53
N ASP A 67 16.82 2.33 -23.15
CA ASP A 67 16.88 2.87 -21.78
C ASP A 67 15.96 2.13 -20.78
N SER A 68 15.20 1.13 -21.22
CA SER A 68 14.18 0.49 -20.37
C SER A 68 14.77 -0.33 -19.24
N ALA A 69 15.88 -1.02 -19.48
CA ALA A 69 16.59 -1.75 -18.43
C ALA A 69 17.11 -0.80 -17.35
N ASP A 70 17.68 0.34 -17.76
CA ASP A 70 18.20 1.37 -16.84
C ASP A 70 17.08 2.04 -16.04
N ILE A 71 15.90 2.23 -16.65
CA ILE A 71 14.71 2.73 -15.94
C ILE A 71 14.27 1.76 -14.84
N LEU A 72 14.19 0.46 -15.13
CA LEU A 72 13.81 -0.55 -14.13
C LEU A 72 14.86 -0.66 -13.02
N ASP A 73 16.14 -0.63 -13.38
CA ASP A 73 17.24 -0.68 -12.42
C ASP A 73 17.20 0.53 -11.49
N LYS A 74 17.06 1.73 -12.04
CA LYS A 74 16.92 2.94 -11.22
C LYS A 74 15.65 2.90 -10.37
N ALA A 75 14.52 2.46 -10.94
CA ALA A 75 13.26 2.31 -10.20
C ALA A 75 13.42 1.36 -9.01
N SER A 76 14.22 0.29 -9.14
CA SER A 76 14.49 -0.65 -8.05
C SER A 76 15.31 -0.03 -6.90
N ASN A 77 16.04 1.06 -7.15
CA ASN A 77 17.01 1.66 -6.24
C ASN A 77 16.57 3.00 -5.60
N VAL A 78 15.39 3.56 -5.94
CA VAL A 78 14.97 4.91 -5.47
C VAL A 78 14.72 5.00 -3.96
N ASN A 79 14.32 3.90 -3.30
CA ASN A 79 14.02 3.87 -1.86
C ASN A 79 14.25 2.45 -1.30
N ARG A 80 13.87 2.19 -0.03
CA ARG A 80 14.06 0.90 0.66
C ARG A 80 13.62 -0.33 -0.15
N PHE A 81 12.56 -0.20 -0.97
CA PHE A 81 11.96 -1.29 -1.76
C PHE A 81 11.83 -0.98 -3.25
N GLY A 82 12.47 0.09 -3.71
CA GLY A 82 12.25 0.67 -5.02
C GLY A 82 10.79 1.05 -5.29
N LYS A 83 10.49 1.25 -6.58
CA LYS A 83 9.13 1.50 -7.07
C LYS A 83 8.37 0.22 -7.38
N PHE A 84 8.55 -0.83 -6.57
CA PHE A 84 7.90 -2.15 -6.75
C PHE A 84 7.05 -2.60 -5.55
N GLU A 85 6.68 -1.67 -4.67
CA GLU A 85 5.70 -1.84 -3.58
C GLU A 85 4.24 -1.77 -4.08
N PHE A 86 3.27 -2.17 -3.26
CA PHE A 86 1.83 -2.31 -3.62
C PHE A 86 1.16 -1.10 -4.28
N ILE A 87 1.70 0.11 -4.05
CA ILE A 87 1.21 1.35 -4.64
C ILE A 87 1.64 1.52 -6.09
N TYR A 88 2.54 0.69 -6.62
CA TYR A 88 3.01 0.75 -8.00
C TYR A 88 2.60 -0.53 -8.76
N SER A 89 1.91 -0.35 -9.88
CA SER A 89 1.69 -1.38 -10.89
C SER A 89 2.60 -1.14 -12.07
N TRP A 90 3.20 -2.19 -12.64
CA TRP A 90 4.03 -2.11 -13.83
C TRP A 90 3.46 -2.98 -14.95
N TYR A 91 3.37 -2.39 -16.14
CA TYR A 91 3.01 -3.06 -17.37
C TYR A 91 4.19 -2.93 -18.35
N LEU A 92 4.85 -4.06 -18.63
CA LEU A 92 6.02 -4.13 -19.48
C LEU A 92 5.59 -4.63 -20.87
N LEU A 93 5.82 -3.83 -21.91
CA LEU A 93 5.49 -4.18 -23.29
C LEU A 93 6.70 -4.83 -23.94
N SER A 94 6.52 -6.01 -24.50
CA SER A 94 7.60 -6.83 -25.03
C SER A 94 7.18 -7.48 -26.36
N LYS A 95 8.14 -7.78 -27.24
CA LYS A 95 7.88 -8.46 -28.50
C LYS A 95 8.44 -9.88 -28.42
N VAL A 96 7.59 -10.88 -28.67
CA VAL A 96 7.90 -12.33 -28.64
C VAL A 96 8.24 -12.88 -27.24
N ASN A 97 7.86 -14.15 -26.99
CA ASN A 97 8.07 -14.85 -25.72
C ASN A 97 9.54 -15.05 -25.31
N GLN A 98 10.50 -14.92 -26.23
CA GLN A 98 11.95 -15.00 -25.92
C GLN A 98 12.42 -13.85 -25.02
N GLU A 99 11.76 -12.69 -25.06
CA GLU A 99 12.08 -11.56 -24.18
C GLU A 99 11.57 -11.77 -22.74
N LEU A 100 10.69 -12.75 -22.47
CA LEU A 100 10.15 -12.96 -21.12
C LEU A 100 11.23 -13.49 -20.15
N GLU A 101 12.11 -14.37 -20.62
CA GLU A 101 13.23 -14.88 -19.82
C GLU A 101 14.23 -13.76 -19.52
N ASP A 102 14.54 -12.92 -20.51
CA ASP A 102 15.41 -11.76 -20.33
C ASP A 102 14.82 -10.75 -19.33
N ILE A 103 13.53 -10.45 -19.44
CA ILE A 103 12.82 -9.59 -18.49
C ILE A 103 12.87 -10.23 -17.10
N PHE A 104 12.60 -11.53 -16.99
CA PHE A 104 12.67 -12.24 -15.71
C PHE A 104 14.07 -12.14 -15.08
N HIS A 105 15.13 -12.33 -15.87
CA HIS A 105 16.53 -12.17 -15.43
C HIS A 105 16.86 -10.73 -14.99
N ILE A 106 16.22 -9.71 -15.54
CA ILE A 106 16.36 -8.35 -15.04
C ILE A 106 15.83 -8.26 -13.60
N PHE A 107 14.65 -8.84 -13.34
CA PHE A 107 14.00 -8.77 -12.02
C PHE A 107 14.69 -9.60 -10.94
N THR A 108 15.43 -10.66 -11.28
CA THR A 108 16.19 -11.43 -10.28
C THR A 108 17.30 -10.62 -9.59
N ARG A 109 17.72 -9.51 -10.20
CA ARG A 109 18.69 -8.56 -9.62
C ARG A 109 18.05 -7.56 -8.66
N PHE A 110 16.72 -7.45 -8.66
CA PHE A 110 16.00 -6.47 -7.87
C PHE A 110 15.61 -7.01 -6.50
N LYS A 111 15.53 -6.10 -5.52
CA LYS A 111 14.87 -6.39 -4.24
C LYS A 111 13.36 -6.45 -4.48
N THR A 112 12.81 -7.66 -4.58
CA THR A 112 11.38 -7.86 -4.87
C THR A 112 10.59 -8.18 -3.60
N ARG A 113 9.38 -7.64 -3.52
CA ARG A 113 8.43 -7.91 -2.43
C ARG A 113 7.28 -8.78 -2.92
N MET A 114 6.57 -9.39 -1.97
CA MET A 114 5.37 -10.17 -2.25
C MET A 114 4.23 -9.30 -2.83
N ASP A 115 4.16 -8.04 -2.46
CA ASP A 115 3.10 -7.13 -2.89
C ASP A 115 3.37 -6.43 -4.23
N MET A 116 4.41 -6.84 -4.97
CA MET A 116 4.70 -6.31 -6.31
C MET A 116 3.58 -6.66 -7.30
N ASP A 117 3.26 -5.72 -8.18
CA ASP A 117 2.26 -5.87 -9.24
C ASP A 117 2.93 -5.61 -10.60
N VAL A 118 3.49 -6.67 -11.21
CA VAL A 118 4.25 -6.58 -12.47
C VAL A 118 3.65 -7.53 -13.51
N LYS A 119 3.23 -6.95 -14.64
CA LYS A 119 2.60 -7.65 -15.75
C LYS A 119 3.41 -7.41 -17.02
N VAL A 120 3.74 -8.48 -17.73
CA VAL A 120 4.41 -8.46 -19.04
C VAL A 120 3.37 -8.73 -20.10
N LEU A 121 3.29 -7.83 -21.06
CA LEU A 121 2.42 -7.86 -22.23
C LEU A 121 3.30 -8.19 -23.44
N ALA A 122 3.37 -9.47 -23.80
CA ALA A 122 4.14 -9.94 -24.94
C ALA A 122 3.26 -9.92 -26.20
N VAL A 123 3.77 -9.33 -27.28
CA VAL A 123 3.12 -9.29 -28.60
C VAL A 123 3.84 -10.24 -29.54
N ASP A 124 3.13 -11.19 -30.13
CA ASP A 124 3.71 -12.02 -31.18
C ASP A 124 3.73 -11.32 -32.54
N ASP A 125 4.44 -11.89 -33.51
CA ASP A 125 4.55 -11.33 -34.87
C ASP A 125 3.20 -11.29 -35.63
N PHE A 126 2.18 -12.00 -35.12
CA PHE A 126 0.82 -12.02 -35.66
C PHE A 126 -0.11 -11.05 -34.93
N GLY A 127 0.40 -10.22 -34.01
CA GLY A 127 -0.38 -9.25 -33.25
C GLY A 127 -1.26 -9.84 -32.14
N ARG A 128 -1.04 -11.10 -31.75
CA ARG A 128 -1.67 -11.72 -30.58
C ARG A 128 -0.89 -11.33 -29.33
N PHE A 129 -1.60 -11.00 -28.26
CA PHE A 129 -0.98 -10.66 -26.99
C PHE A 129 -1.14 -11.79 -25.98
N GLU A 130 -0.08 -12.03 -25.23
CA GLU A 130 -0.05 -12.86 -24.04
C GLU A 130 0.27 -11.98 -22.83
N VAL A 131 -0.47 -12.20 -21.74
CA VAL A 131 -0.24 -11.48 -20.47
C VAL A 131 0.34 -12.46 -19.47
N SER A 132 1.55 -12.17 -19.01
CA SER A 132 2.24 -12.93 -17.96
C SER A 132 2.46 -12.04 -16.75
N GLU A 133 2.41 -12.61 -15.56
CA GLU A 133 2.71 -11.95 -14.30
C GLU A 133 4.07 -12.40 -13.78
N ILE A 134 4.87 -11.47 -13.30
CA ILE A 134 6.09 -11.75 -12.53
C ILE A 134 5.76 -11.45 -11.08
N PHE A 135 5.95 -12.43 -10.20
CA PHE A 135 5.62 -12.27 -8.79
C PHE A 135 6.63 -12.97 -7.89
N ASN A 136 6.72 -12.49 -6.66
CA ASN A 136 7.47 -13.14 -5.59
C ASN A 136 6.51 -13.96 -4.72
N PRO A 137 6.55 -15.31 -4.73
CA PRO A 137 5.68 -16.18 -3.94
C PRO A 137 5.91 -16.11 -2.43
N GLY A 138 7.09 -15.68 -1.98
CA GLY A 138 7.42 -15.71 -0.57
C GLY A 138 8.87 -15.38 -0.28
N ILE A 139 9.15 -15.10 1.00
CA ILE A 139 10.51 -14.94 1.49
C ILE A 139 11.30 -16.21 1.15
N ASN A 140 12.47 -16.06 0.51
CA ASN A 140 13.38 -17.14 0.10
C ASN A 140 12.85 -18.13 -0.96
N VAL A 141 11.71 -17.88 -1.60
CA VAL A 141 11.22 -18.75 -2.70
C VAL A 141 11.86 -18.39 -4.04
N GLY A 142 12.15 -17.11 -4.25
CA GLY A 142 12.60 -16.57 -5.53
C GLY A 142 11.44 -16.19 -6.44
N LEU A 143 11.73 -15.54 -7.55
CA LEU A 143 10.70 -15.06 -8.47
C LEU A 143 10.06 -16.19 -9.27
N THR A 144 8.80 -16.02 -9.65
CA THR A 144 8.07 -16.95 -10.52
C THR A 144 7.28 -16.18 -11.55
N THR A 145 7.00 -16.83 -12.68
CA THR A 145 6.13 -16.29 -13.73
C THR A 145 4.89 -17.16 -13.92
N ARG A 146 3.78 -16.52 -14.29
CA ARG A 146 2.54 -17.23 -14.65
C ARG A 146 1.81 -16.49 -15.74
N ARG A 147 1.26 -17.23 -16.70
CA ARG A 147 0.35 -16.68 -17.72
C ARG A 147 -1.03 -16.42 -17.10
N ILE A 148 -1.53 -15.19 -17.24
CA ILE A 148 -2.78 -14.73 -16.62
C ILE A 148 -3.82 -14.21 -17.62
N GLY A 149 -3.47 -14.06 -18.90
CA GLY A 149 -4.41 -13.48 -19.86
C GLY A 149 -3.97 -13.58 -21.32
N LYS A 150 -4.88 -13.14 -22.18
CA LYS A 150 -4.69 -13.04 -23.64
C LYS A 150 -5.52 -11.90 -24.22
N LEU A 151 -5.13 -11.39 -25.39
CA LEU A 151 -6.02 -10.51 -26.15
C LEU A 151 -7.08 -11.33 -26.88
N GLN A 152 -8.34 -10.94 -26.74
CA GLN A 152 -9.44 -11.45 -27.54
C GLN A 152 -10.22 -10.26 -28.11
N ASN A 153 -10.41 -10.23 -29.44
CA ASN A 153 -11.21 -9.22 -30.14
C ASN A 153 -10.81 -7.75 -29.88
N GLY A 154 -9.51 -7.47 -29.68
CA GLY A 154 -9.02 -6.11 -29.44
C GLY A 154 -9.04 -5.65 -27.98
N SER A 155 -9.59 -6.47 -27.06
CA SER A 155 -9.55 -6.24 -25.62
C SER A 155 -8.61 -7.24 -24.95
N VAL A 156 -7.83 -6.76 -23.98
CA VAL A 156 -7.03 -7.62 -23.10
C VAL A 156 -8.00 -8.23 -22.11
N ILE A 157 -8.01 -9.55 -22.02
CA ILE A 157 -8.77 -10.26 -21.00
C ILE A 157 -7.76 -10.82 -20.02
N ILE A 158 -7.70 -10.22 -18.83
CA ILE A 158 -6.95 -10.74 -17.70
C ILE A 158 -7.88 -11.60 -16.84
N ASP A 159 -7.56 -12.88 -16.70
CA ASP A 159 -8.25 -13.72 -15.74
C ASP A 159 -7.72 -13.42 -14.33
N LYS A 160 -8.51 -12.68 -13.57
CA LYS A 160 -8.18 -12.32 -12.18
C LYS A 160 -8.04 -13.55 -11.28
N ASN A 161 -8.71 -14.66 -11.59
CA ASN A 161 -8.57 -15.88 -10.80
C ASN A 161 -7.18 -16.51 -10.95
N TRP A 162 -6.47 -16.19 -12.05
CA TRP A 162 -5.14 -16.72 -12.32
C TRP A 162 -4.03 -15.76 -11.87
N SER A 163 -4.35 -14.47 -11.71
CA SER A 163 -3.43 -13.50 -11.11
C SER A 163 -3.12 -13.90 -9.68
N TYR A 164 -1.84 -14.09 -9.43
CA TYR A 164 -1.33 -14.41 -8.12
C TYR A 164 -1.51 -13.23 -7.15
N TYR A 165 -1.34 -12.00 -7.65
CA TYR A 165 -1.63 -10.77 -6.88
C TYR A 165 -3.07 -10.74 -6.37
N GLU A 166 -4.05 -11.02 -7.24
CA GLU A 166 -5.48 -11.05 -6.85
C GLU A 166 -5.79 -12.25 -5.94
N SER A 167 -5.17 -13.42 -6.21
CA SER A 167 -5.38 -14.61 -5.37
C SER A 167 -4.98 -14.41 -3.91
N ARG A 168 -3.99 -13.56 -3.64
CA ARG A 168 -3.53 -13.19 -2.28
C ARG A 168 -4.52 -12.35 -1.49
N MET A 169 -5.53 -11.77 -2.14
CA MET A 169 -6.59 -11.06 -1.44
C MET A 169 -7.48 -12.01 -0.63
N ASN A 170 -7.56 -13.29 -1.01
CA ASN A 170 -8.23 -14.29 -0.20
C ASN A 170 -7.24 -14.89 0.80
N MET A 171 -7.46 -14.58 2.08
CA MET A 171 -6.64 -15.02 3.20
C MET A 171 -7.39 -16.03 4.09
N THR A 172 -8.41 -16.69 3.55
CA THR A 172 -9.15 -17.74 4.28
C THR A 172 -8.19 -18.84 4.74
N GLY A 173 -8.25 -19.18 6.04
CA GLY A 173 -7.36 -20.17 6.66
C GLY A 173 -5.98 -19.63 7.08
N VAL A 174 -5.72 -18.33 6.89
CA VAL A 174 -4.53 -17.66 7.45
C VAL A 174 -4.86 -17.11 8.83
N LEU A 175 -4.04 -17.44 9.83
CA LEU A 175 -4.10 -16.84 11.17
C LEU A 175 -3.12 -15.67 11.26
N ILE A 176 -3.64 -14.46 11.47
CA ILE A 176 -2.86 -13.25 11.68
C ILE A 176 -2.74 -12.96 13.17
N ARG A 177 -1.50 -12.86 13.67
CA ARG A 177 -1.21 -12.39 15.02
C ARG A 177 -1.29 -10.87 15.02
N SER A 178 -2.33 -10.34 15.64
CA SER A 178 -2.52 -8.90 15.79
C SER A 178 -2.21 -8.44 17.22
N ALA A 179 -2.00 -7.14 17.41
CA ALA A 179 -2.07 -6.56 18.74
C ALA A 179 -2.82 -5.23 18.78
N ASN A 180 -3.41 -4.97 19.94
CA ASN A 180 -4.16 -3.77 20.23
C ASN A 180 -3.83 -3.24 21.63
N VAL A 181 -3.96 -1.94 21.84
CA VAL A 181 -3.67 -1.34 23.15
C VAL A 181 -4.96 -0.84 23.78
N ILE A 182 -5.20 -1.30 25.01
CA ILE A 182 -6.32 -0.91 25.86
C ILE A 182 -5.75 -0.27 27.12
N ARG A 183 -6.25 0.91 27.51
CA ARG A 183 -5.82 1.60 28.74
C ARG A 183 -6.75 1.37 29.91
N TYR A 184 -8.00 1.02 29.64
CA TYR A 184 -9.03 0.88 30.66
C TYR A 184 -9.34 -0.59 30.90
N PRO A 185 -9.41 -1.03 32.16
CA PRO A 185 -9.80 -2.41 32.46
C PRO A 185 -11.22 -2.68 31.95
N PHE A 186 -11.46 -3.90 31.49
CA PHE A 186 -12.74 -4.38 30.98
C PHE A 186 -12.98 -5.81 31.45
N THR A 187 -14.25 -6.21 31.53
CA THR A 187 -14.67 -7.52 32.06
C THR A 187 -15.27 -8.44 31.00
N THR A 188 -15.54 -7.92 29.81
CA THR A 188 -16.10 -8.64 28.67
C THR A 188 -14.99 -9.27 27.83
N SER A 189 -15.34 -9.97 26.75
CA SER A 189 -14.34 -10.34 25.75
C SER A 189 -13.74 -9.09 25.08
N PHE A 190 -12.56 -9.26 24.46
CA PHE A 190 -11.90 -8.18 23.72
C PHE A 190 -12.79 -7.64 22.60
N ASP A 191 -13.42 -8.53 21.81
CA ASP A 191 -14.28 -8.13 20.70
C ASP A 191 -15.51 -7.34 21.16
N GLU A 192 -16.19 -7.82 22.21
CA GLU A 192 -17.32 -7.11 22.83
C GLU A 192 -16.89 -5.75 23.34
N TYR A 193 -15.75 -5.67 24.04
CA TYR A 193 -15.24 -4.39 24.51
C TYR A 193 -15.00 -3.45 23.33
N MET A 194 -14.30 -3.88 22.30
CA MET A 194 -13.88 -3.01 21.19
C MET A 194 -15.03 -2.58 20.28
N THR A 195 -16.14 -3.31 20.29
CA THR A 195 -17.33 -3.03 19.49
C THR A 195 -18.46 -2.34 20.25
N ASP A 196 -18.43 -2.31 21.60
CA ASP A 196 -19.49 -1.68 22.40
C ASP A 196 -19.57 -0.14 22.20
N PRO A 197 -20.68 0.37 21.65
CA PRO A 197 -20.89 1.80 21.46
C PRO A 197 -20.94 2.60 22.78
N LYS A 198 -21.37 1.97 23.88
CA LYS A 198 -21.46 2.63 25.21
C LYS A 198 -20.09 2.96 25.77
N LEU A 199 -19.08 2.16 25.42
CA LEU A 199 -17.70 2.32 25.85
C LEU A 199 -16.84 3.09 24.84
N MET A 200 -17.44 3.63 23.77
CA MET A 200 -16.70 4.31 22.70
C MET A 200 -15.84 5.47 23.20
N LYS A 201 -16.24 6.15 24.28
CA LYS A 201 -15.46 7.26 24.89
C LYS A 201 -14.11 6.82 25.46
N TYR A 202 -13.94 5.54 25.77
CA TYR A 202 -12.69 4.95 26.23
C TYR A 202 -11.93 4.38 25.04
N ASP A 203 -10.62 4.56 25.01
CA ASP A 203 -9.75 4.00 23.95
C ASP A 203 -10.23 4.27 22.51
N ILE A 204 -10.77 5.49 22.27
CA ILE A 204 -11.38 5.92 21.00
C ILE A 204 -10.50 5.55 19.80
N TYR A 205 -9.18 5.80 19.88
CA TYR A 205 -8.26 5.52 18.79
C TYR A 205 -8.13 4.03 18.49
N SER A 206 -8.00 3.21 19.53
CA SER A 206 -7.92 1.76 19.40
C SER A 206 -9.20 1.18 18.84
N LYS A 207 -10.36 1.59 19.38
CA LYS A 207 -11.68 1.16 18.89
C LYS A 207 -11.92 1.57 17.44
N PHE A 208 -11.58 2.80 17.06
CA PHE A 208 -11.72 3.28 15.69
C PHE A 208 -10.92 2.42 14.70
N HIS A 209 -9.64 2.17 14.98
CA HIS A 209 -8.80 1.36 14.07
C HIS A 209 -9.16 -0.12 14.11
N TYR A 210 -9.66 -0.62 15.24
CA TYR A 210 -10.15 -1.97 15.33
C TYR A 210 -11.34 -2.23 14.40
N GLN A 211 -12.26 -1.27 14.28
CA GLN A 211 -13.36 -1.37 13.32
C GLN A 211 -12.87 -1.42 11.86
N LEU A 212 -11.79 -0.68 11.54
CA LEU A 212 -11.16 -0.77 10.21
C LEU A 212 -10.50 -2.14 9.99
N PHE A 213 -9.82 -2.66 11.01
CA PHE A 213 -9.22 -3.99 11.00
C PHE A 213 -10.29 -5.09 10.81
N GLN A 214 -11.44 -5.00 11.49
CA GLN A 214 -12.59 -5.88 11.26
C GLN A 214 -13.10 -5.80 9.82
N GLY A 215 -13.05 -4.63 9.19
CA GLY A 215 -13.31 -4.48 7.77
C GLY A 215 -12.35 -5.30 6.90
N LEU A 216 -11.06 -5.34 7.24
CA LEU A 216 -10.07 -6.16 6.54
C LEU A 216 -10.34 -7.66 6.76
N VAL A 217 -10.67 -8.06 7.98
CA VAL A 217 -11.07 -9.44 8.31
C VAL A 217 -12.25 -9.86 7.43
N HIS A 218 -13.27 -9.02 7.32
CA HIS A 218 -14.44 -9.32 6.50
C HIS A 218 -14.15 -9.40 5.00
N ILE A 219 -13.31 -8.51 4.48
CA ILE A 219 -12.97 -8.48 3.04
C ILE A 219 -12.08 -9.65 2.64
N HIS A 220 -11.10 -9.99 3.48
CA HIS A 220 -10.04 -10.94 3.14
C HIS A 220 -10.25 -12.34 3.74
N GLY A 221 -11.13 -12.48 4.75
CA GLY A 221 -11.51 -13.77 5.33
C GLY A 221 -10.46 -14.42 6.22
N PHE A 222 -9.46 -13.68 6.73
CA PHE A 222 -8.45 -14.24 7.63
C PHE A 222 -8.96 -14.37 9.07
N GLU A 223 -8.38 -15.31 9.82
CA GLU A 223 -8.55 -15.44 11.26
C GLU A 223 -7.50 -14.59 11.99
N TYR A 224 -7.76 -14.18 13.22
CA TYR A 224 -6.78 -13.41 13.99
C TYR A 224 -6.78 -13.76 15.47
N ASN A 225 -5.62 -13.60 16.10
CA ASN A 225 -5.47 -13.58 17.55
C ASN A 225 -4.94 -12.21 17.97
N THR A 226 -5.46 -11.62 19.05
CA THR A 226 -5.06 -10.29 19.49
C THR A 226 -4.30 -10.33 20.81
N SER A 227 -3.05 -9.87 20.79
CA SER A 227 -2.27 -9.61 22.00
C SER A 227 -2.52 -8.18 22.52
N LEU A 228 -2.43 -8.00 23.84
CA LEU A 228 -2.73 -6.73 24.50
C LEU A 228 -1.50 -6.13 25.20
N PRO A 229 -0.58 -5.48 24.48
CA PRO A 229 0.53 -4.76 25.11
C PRO A 229 0.04 -3.53 25.89
N PHE A 230 0.82 -3.15 26.91
CA PHE A 230 0.52 -2.01 27.78
C PHE A 230 0.80 -0.64 27.14
N SER A 231 1.49 -0.58 25.99
CA SER A 231 1.88 0.67 25.34
C SER A 231 1.89 0.56 23.81
N TRP A 232 1.72 1.71 23.15
CA TRP A 232 1.76 1.83 21.68
C TRP A 232 3.21 1.83 21.18
N PHE A 233 3.66 2.97 20.64
CA PHE A 233 4.99 3.23 20.12
C PHE A 233 5.62 4.23 21.07
N GLY A 234 6.77 3.89 21.65
CA GLY A 234 7.45 4.78 22.58
C GLY A 234 8.81 4.24 22.99
N ASN A 235 9.76 5.15 23.11
CA ASN A 235 11.09 4.83 23.57
C ASN A 235 11.01 4.49 25.05
N THR A 236 11.55 3.33 25.41
CA THR A 236 11.86 2.97 26.78
C THR A 236 13.00 3.85 27.30
N SER A 237 13.26 3.79 28.60
CA SER A 237 14.37 4.52 29.23
C SER A 237 15.75 4.14 28.68
N SER A 238 15.88 2.98 28.02
CA SER A 238 17.11 2.55 27.34
C SER A 238 17.26 3.10 25.92
N GLY A 239 16.26 3.81 25.40
CA GLY A 239 16.24 4.31 24.02
C GLY A 239 15.71 3.30 22.99
N GLU A 240 15.36 2.08 23.41
CA GLU A 240 14.73 1.07 22.54
C GLU A 240 13.22 1.29 22.45
N ASP A 241 12.62 1.07 21.28
CA ASP A 241 11.18 1.13 21.10
C ASP A 241 10.50 -0.03 21.86
N GLY A 242 9.47 0.27 22.65
CA GLY A 242 8.70 -0.70 23.44
C GLY A 242 7.28 -0.91 22.91
N GLY A 243 6.48 -1.74 23.61
CA GLY A 243 5.07 -1.94 23.32
C GLY A 243 4.82 -2.58 21.95
N LEU A 244 3.83 -2.07 21.21
CA LEU A 244 3.51 -2.53 19.85
C LEU A 244 4.71 -2.47 18.90
N ALA A 245 5.55 -1.44 19.04
CA ALA A 245 6.71 -1.24 18.17
C ALA A 245 7.70 -2.40 18.29
N LYS A 246 7.99 -2.80 19.54
CA LYS A 246 8.85 -3.96 19.82
C LYS A 246 8.24 -5.26 19.33
N MET A 247 6.94 -5.43 19.55
CA MET A 247 6.26 -6.66 19.14
C MET A 247 6.30 -6.87 17.61
N LEU A 248 6.18 -5.80 16.83
CA LEU A 248 6.36 -5.81 15.38
C LEU A 248 7.82 -6.07 14.99
N TRP A 249 8.77 -5.46 15.70
CA TRP A 249 10.20 -5.62 15.41
C TRP A 249 10.71 -7.05 15.68
N ASP A 250 10.21 -7.67 16.76
CA ASP A 250 10.59 -9.02 17.18
C ASP A 250 9.77 -10.12 16.45
N ASP A 251 8.99 -9.77 15.41
CA ASP A 251 8.08 -10.67 14.67
C ASP A 251 7.11 -11.47 15.57
N THR A 252 6.76 -10.94 16.75
CA THR A 252 5.80 -11.57 17.67
C THR A 252 4.36 -11.34 17.25
N ILE A 253 4.12 -10.26 16.49
CA ILE A 253 2.85 -9.94 15.83
C ILE A 253 3.12 -9.65 14.36
N ASP A 254 2.12 -9.92 13.52
CA ASP A 254 2.18 -9.68 12.08
C ASP A 254 1.63 -8.29 11.71
N ILE A 255 0.66 -7.79 12.49
CA ILE A 255 0.02 -6.50 12.24
C ILE A 255 -0.46 -5.83 13.55
N SER A 256 -0.48 -4.51 13.58
CA SER A 256 -1.19 -3.77 14.63
C SER A 256 -2.65 -3.55 14.24
N SER A 257 -3.60 -4.02 15.05
CA SER A 257 -5.02 -3.65 14.93
C SER A 257 -5.34 -2.33 15.65
N ALA A 258 -4.35 -1.76 16.35
CA ALA A 258 -4.40 -0.38 16.86
C ALA A 258 -3.81 0.61 15.85
N GLY A 259 -4.34 1.82 15.86
CA GLY A 259 -3.79 2.92 15.08
C GLY A 259 -2.48 3.46 15.64
N CYS A 260 -1.71 4.08 14.76
CA CYS A 260 -0.47 4.76 15.08
C CYS A 260 -0.49 6.17 14.49
N ILE A 261 0.14 7.11 15.20
CA ILE A 261 0.27 8.48 14.69
C ILE A 261 1.47 8.51 13.76
N LEU A 262 1.21 8.63 12.45
CA LEU A 262 2.25 8.87 11.46
C LEU A 262 2.74 10.32 11.56
N ARG A 263 3.86 10.55 12.24
CA ARG A 263 4.53 11.86 12.27
C ARG A 263 5.36 12.02 10.99
N LEU A 264 4.70 12.47 9.92
CA LEU A 264 5.25 12.60 8.56
C LEU A 264 6.52 13.46 8.40
N LEU A 265 6.95 14.19 9.44
CA LEU A 265 8.07 15.14 9.34
C LEU A 265 9.26 14.81 10.26
N ASP A 266 9.12 13.95 11.28
CA ASP A 266 10.15 13.75 12.32
C ASP A 266 10.19 12.31 12.88
N SER A 267 9.76 11.31 12.12
CA SER A 267 9.69 9.93 12.63
C SER A 267 10.42 8.95 11.74
N ASP A 268 11.63 8.57 12.15
CA ASP A 268 12.43 7.47 11.60
C ASP A 268 11.64 6.14 11.55
N ARG A 269 10.55 6.01 12.33
CA ARG A 269 9.67 4.82 12.31
C ARG A 269 9.06 4.48 10.94
N ILE A 270 8.93 5.46 10.03
CA ILE A 270 8.47 5.17 8.66
C ILE A 270 9.47 4.32 7.88
N ASP A 271 10.75 4.37 8.25
CA ASP A 271 11.79 3.58 7.63
C ASP A 271 11.86 2.16 8.21
N PHE A 272 11.23 1.91 9.37
CA PHE A 272 11.25 0.62 10.05
C PHE A 272 9.98 -0.20 9.83
N TYR A 273 8.80 0.42 9.84
CA TYR A 273 7.50 -0.27 9.73
C TYR A 273 6.77 0.05 8.43
N ASP A 274 6.07 -0.94 7.89
CA ASP A 274 5.17 -0.75 6.76
C ASP A 274 3.79 -0.27 7.25
N TYR A 275 3.36 0.91 6.77
CA TYR A 275 2.06 1.48 7.09
C TYR A 275 1.07 1.20 5.94
N ILE A 276 -0.08 0.64 6.26
CA ILE A 276 -1.07 0.24 5.25
C ILE A 276 -1.70 1.47 4.56
N MET A 277 -2.34 2.35 5.33
CA MET A 277 -2.94 3.57 4.78
C MET A 277 -3.20 4.61 5.89
N PRO A 278 -2.97 5.91 5.65
CA PRO A 278 -3.38 6.96 6.57
C PRO A 278 -4.90 7.23 6.45
N TYR A 279 -5.67 6.88 7.48
CA TYR A 279 -7.13 7.09 7.50
C TYR A 279 -7.57 8.42 8.11
N TYR A 280 -6.78 8.96 9.05
CA TYR A 280 -7.15 10.16 9.81
C TYR A 280 -6.00 11.17 9.82
N LYS A 281 -6.28 12.39 9.37
CA LYS A 281 -5.32 13.50 9.47
C LYS A 281 -5.40 14.10 10.87
N PHE A 282 -4.52 13.65 11.75
CA PHE A 282 -4.40 14.19 13.09
C PHE A 282 -4.00 15.68 13.04
N ARG A 283 -4.68 16.51 13.84
CA ARG A 283 -4.34 17.92 14.04
C ARG A 283 -4.28 18.19 15.54
N SER A 284 -3.15 18.70 16.00
CA SER A 284 -3.03 19.20 17.37
C SER A 284 -3.82 20.49 17.50
N CYS A 285 -4.73 20.56 18.46
CA CYS A 285 -5.48 21.77 18.80
C CYS A 285 -5.16 22.15 20.24
N PHE A 286 -4.98 23.45 20.48
CA PHE A 286 -4.89 24.00 21.83
C PHE A 286 -6.28 24.43 22.28
N PHE A 287 -6.67 24.03 23.49
CA PHE A 287 -7.88 24.54 24.13
C PHE A 287 -7.49 25.65 25.10
N PRO A 288 -7.48 26.93 24.68
CA PRO A 288 -7.24 28.02 25.62
C PRO A 288 -8.39 28.07 26.62
N GLN A 289 -8.07 27.99 27.90
CA GLN A 289 -9.06 28.19 28.94
C GLN A 289 -9.55 29.65 28.87
N SER A 290 -10.80 29.86 28.46
CA SER A 290 -11.41 31.18 28.48
C SER A 290 -11.44 31.71 29.92
N ARG A 291 -10.67 32.76 30.21
CA ARG A 291 -10.72 33.51 31.48
C ARG A 291 -11.92 34.47 31.55
N SER A 292 -13.00 34.24 30.79
CA SER A 292 -14.14 35.20 30.75
C SER A 292 -15.07 35.16 31.96
N ARG A 293 -14.94 34.22 32.91
CA ARG A 293 -15.76 34.22 34.15
C ARG A 293 -15.20 35.05 35.31
N LYS A 294 -13.97 35.60 35.22
CA LYS A 294 -13.43 36.50 36.26
C LYS A 294 -13.81 37.99 36.05
N ALA A 295 -14.38 38.34 34.90
CA ALA A 295 -14.77 39.72 34.60
C ALA A 295 -16.14 40.12 35.20
N GLU A 296 -17.01 39.16 35.54
CA GLU A 296 -18.31 39.44 36.19
C GLU A 296 -18.20 39.59 37.71
N LEU A 297 -17.30 38.85 38.37
CA LEU A 297 -17.15 38.92 39.83
C LEU A 297 -16.45 40.19 40.33
N LEU A 298 -15.70 40.88 39.46
CA LEU A 298 -15.03 42.16 39.79
C LEU A 298 -15.89 43.40 39.48
N ARG A 299 -17.04 43.23 38.80
CA ARG A 299 -18.02 44.31 38.61
C ARG A 299 -19.03 44.39 39.76
N SER A 300 -19.25 43.30 40.50
CA SER A 300 -20.10 43.28 41.70
C SER A 300 -19.39 43.74 42.98
N ILE A 301 -18.07 43.92 42.98
CA ILE A 301 -17.28 44.39 44.14
C ILE A 301 -16.95 45.90 44.05
N LYS A 302 -17.30 46.59 42.96
CA LYS A 302 -17.17 48.05 42.82
C LYS A 302 -18.50 48.82 42.94
N ALA A 303 -19.54 48.18 43.47
CA ALA A 303 -20.86 48.78 43.67
C ALA A 303 -21.36 48.57 45.12
N VAL A 304 -20.46 48.75 46.10
CA VAL A 304 -20.77 49.01 47.51
C VAL A 304 -19.86 50.14 47.97
#